data_AF-A0A1M4RYG7-F1
#
_entry.id   AF-A0A1M4RYG7-F1
#
_cell.length_a   1.000
_cell.length_b   1.000
_cell.length_c   1.000
_cell.angle_alpha   90.00
_cell.angle_beta   90.00
_cell.angle_gamma   90.00
#
_symmetry.space_group_name_H-M   'P 1'
#
loop_
_entity.id
_entity.type
_entity.pdbx_description
1 polymer ?
#
loop_
_entity_poly.entity_id
_entity_poly.type
_entity_poly.pdbx_seq_one_letter_code
_entity_poly.pdbx_strand_id
1 'polypeptide(L)'
;MTRRPTISKECALIGVVALLLVAAALTGGWIWWTRPTERWAPIPDGLEKDEHMAVGSSLPREFTTAGTIAPAGIRSESHEWIAGLRWTDLERTEHIYELHLGESIEVAGLGRMTLVGVKPAPLIDPNKFSWLPGIEGKDGGGSAIYFVLEFEDGVKACHPQDGDCPRF
;
A
#
# COMPACT_ATOMS: atom_id res chain seq x y z
N MET A 1 31.71 -48.35 29.92
CA MET A 1 30.62 -47.92 30.82
C MET A 1 29.87 -46.76 30.15
N THR A 2 28.89 -47.07 29.31
CA THR A 2 28.17 -46.08 28.49
C THR A 2 26.88 -45.71 29.20
N ARG A 3 26.85 -44.54 29.89
CA ARG A 3 25.60 -43.98 30.42
C ARG A 3 24.74 -43.57 29.23
N ARG A 4 23.61 -44.26 29.02
CA ARG A 4 22.53 -43.73 28.19
C ARG A 4 21.98 -42.49 28.90
N PRO A 5 21.92 -41.32 28.26
CA PRO A 5 21.27 -40.16 28.86
C PRO A 5 19.77 -40.44 28.91
N THR A 6 19.25 -40.77 30.09
CA THR A 6 17.81 -40.72 30.35
C THR A 6 17.42 -39.25 30.47
N ILE A 7 17.06 -38.64 29.33
CA ILE A 7 16.51 -37.29 29.31
C ILE A 7 15.21 -37.32 30.12
N SER A 8 15.19 -36.58 31.25
CA SER A 8 13.96 -36.40 32.03
C SER A 8 12.88 -35.79 31.13
N LYS A 9 11.63 -36.20 31.33
CA LYS A 9 10.45 -35.65 30.64
C LYS A 9 10.40 -34.12 30.77
N GLU A 10 10.88 -33.59 31.89
CA GLU A 10 10.99 -32.15 32.16
C GLU A 10 12.06 -31.48 31.30
N CYS A 11 13.23 -32.09 31.14
CA CYS A 11 14.27 -31.59 30.22
C CYS A 11 13.82 -31.63 28.76
N ALA A 12 13.06 -32.67 28.38
CA ALA A 12 12.45 -32.76 27.05
C ALA A 12 11.40 -31.66 26.84
N LEU A 13 10.52 -31.43 27.84
CA LEU A 13 9.51 -30.38 27.79
C LEU A 13 10.13 -28.98 27.69
N ILE A 14 11.14 -28.70 28.51
CA ILE A 14 11.89 -27.42 28.47
C ILE A 14 12.54 -27.24 27.10
N GLY A 15 13.16 -28.29 26.55
CA GLY A 15 13.74 -28.24 25.21
C GLY A 15 12.72 -27.90 24.13
N VAL A 16 11.54 -28.54 24.17
CA VAL A 16 10.44 -28.25 23.23
C VAL A 16 9.93 -26.82 23.39
N VAL A 17 9.68 -26.36 24.61
CA VAL A 17 9.20 -24.99 24.87
C VAL A 17 10.23 -23.96 24.41
N ALA A 18 11.51 -24.16 24.69
CA ALA A 18 12.58 -23.27 24.23
C ALA A 18 12.62 -23.20 22.69
N LEU A 19 12.46 -24.34 22.02
CA LEU A 19 12.47 -24.41 20.56
C LEU A 19 11.25 -23.70 19.94
N LEU A 20 10.07 -23.82 20.56
CA LEU A 20 8.88 -23.07 20.16
C LEU A 20 9.04 -21.56 20.34
N LEU A 21 9.63 -21.11 21.46
CA LEU A 21 9.89 -19.69 21.70
C LEU A 21 10.89 -19.12 20.69
N VAL A 22 11.95 -19.86 20.36
CA VAL A 22 12.91 -19.47 19.31
C VAL A 22 12.21 -19.38 17.95
N ALA A 23 11.40 -20.38 17.59
CA ALA A 23 10.64 -20.36 16.34
C ALA A 23 9.67 -19.16 16.27
N ALA A 24 8.98 -18.84 17.37
CA ALA A 24 8.10 -17.68 17.48
C ALA A 24 8.86 -16.35 17.35
N ALA A 25 10.03 -16.22 17.97
CA ALA A 25 10.85 -15.01 17.88
C ALA A 25 11.41 -14.80 16.46
N LEU A 26 11.90 -15.88 15.82
CA LEU A 26 12.40 -15.83 14.45
C LEU A 26 11.30 -15.48 13.46
N THR A 27 10.11 -16.08 13.60
CA THR A 27 8.96 -15.78 12.73
C THR A 27 8.43 -14.37 12.98
N GLY A 28 8.33 -13.92 14.23
CA GLY A 28 7.92 -12.56 14.57
C GLY A 28 8.88 -11.50 14.03
N GLY A 29 10.19 -11.70 14.22
CA GLY A 29 11.23 -10.83 13.67
C GLY A 29 11.23 -10.81 12.14
N TRP A 30 11.02 -11.97 11.51
CA TRP A 30 10.89 -12.09 10.06
C TRP A 30 9.67 -11.34 9.51
N ILE A 31 8.50 -11.47 10.16
CA ILE A 31 7.28 -10.75 9.77
C ILE A 31 7.50 -9.24 9.91
N TRP A 32 8.11 -8.80 11.01
CA TRP A 32 8.41 -7.39 11.23
C TRP A 32 9.35 -6.82 10.16
N TRP A 33 10.38 -7.58 9.76
CA TRP A 33 11.32 -7.17 8.72
C TRP A 33 10.73 -7.18 7.30
N THR A 34 9.82 -8.12 7.01
CA THR A 34 9.26 -8.29 5.65
C THR A 34 8.03 -7.43 5.38
N ARG A 35 7.49 -6.76 6.41
CA ARG A 35 6.34 -5.86 6.29
C ARG A 35 6.78 -4.41 6.46
N PRO A 36 7.01 -3.69 5.35
CA PRO A 36 7.21 -2.26 5.42
C PRO A 36 6.00 -1.60 6.09
N THR A 37 6.26 -0.73 7.07
CA THR A 37 5.22 -0.09 7.87
C THR A 37 4.36 0.84 7.03
N GLU A 38 3.04 0.70 7.17
CA GLU A 38 2.06 1.67 6.70
C GLU A 38 2.34 3.02 7.38
N ARG A 39 2.31 4.10 6.59
CA ARG A 39 2.52 5.47 7.09
C ARG A 39 1.39 6.36 6.62
N TRP A 40 0.89 7.17 7.54
CA TRP A 40 -0.19 8.12 7.35
C TRP A 40 0.27 9.50 7.80
N ALA A 41 -0.07 10.53 7.02
CA ALA A 41 0.07 11.92 7.43
C ALA A 41 -1.22 12.42 8.12
N PRO A 42 -1.13 13.46 8.96
CA PRO A 42 -2.30 14.19 9.40
C PRO A 42 -3.05 14.71 8.16
N ILE A 43 -4.35 14.48 8.13
CA ILE A 43 -5.24 14.97 7.07
C ILE A 43 -5.37 16.48 7.26
N PRO A 44 -5.27 17.31 6.20
CA PRO A 44 -5.47 18.75 6.31
C PRO A 44 -6.86 19.07 6.91
N ASP A 45 -6.91 20.08 7.79
CA ASP A 45 -8.11 20.47 8.52
C ASP A 45 -9.24 20.86 7.56
N GLY A 46 -10.40 20.21 7.66
CA GLY A 46 -11.61 20.53 6.89
C GLY A 46 -12.05 19.49 5.87
N LEU A 47 -11.28 18.42 5.65
CA LEU A 47 -11.69 17.29 4.80
C LEU A 47 -12.27 16.14 5.64
N GLU A 48 -13.55 15.87 5.43
CA GLU A 48 -14.31 14.83 6.12
C GLU A 48 -13.88 13.44 5.64
N LYS A 49 -14.02 12.41 6.49
CA LYS A 49 -13.32 11.12 6.31
C LYS A 49 -13.95 10.24 5.21
N ASP A 50 -14.82 10.80 4.39
CA ASP A 50 -15.69 10.15 3.42
C ASP A 50 -15.54 10.75 2.00
N GLU A 51 -14.84 11.88 1.85
CA GLU A 51 -14.43 12.44 0.55
C GLU A 51 -13.04 11.96 0.09
N HIS A 52 -12.63 10.74 0.46
CA HIS A 52 -11.34 10.18 0.02
C HIS A 52 -11.47 9.46 -1.31
N MET A 53 -10.78 9.96 -2.34
CA MET A 53 -10.44 9.11 -3.48
C MET A 53 -9.16 8.33 -3.16
N ALA A 54 -9.34 7.09 -2.68
CA ALA A 54 -8.22 6.17 -2.56
C ALA A 54 -7.73 5.77 -3.95
N VAL A 55 -6.53 6.20 -4.36
CA VAL A 55 -5.90 5.76 -5.61
C VAL A 55 -4.80 4.75 -5.29
N GLY A 56 -5.22 3.52 -4.99
CA GLY A 56 -4.33 2.40 -4.68
C GLY A 56 -3.66 1.83 -5.94
N SER A 57 -2.47 1.20 -5.82
CA SER A 57 -1.88 0.43 -6.93
C SER A 57 -2.67 -0.83 -7.29
N SER A 58 -3.65 -1.19 -6.44
CA SER A 58 -4.66 -2.22 -6.68
C SER A 58 -6.03 -1.65 -7.06
N LEU A 59 -6.19 -0.32 -7.06
CA LEU A 59 -7.43 0.34 -7.45
C LEU A 59 -7.34 0.75 -8.92
N PRO A 60 -8.44 0.61 -9.66
CA PRO A 60 -8.47 0.91 -11.08
C PRO A 60 -8.07 2.36 -11.32
N ARG A 61 -7.57 2.62 -12.54
CA ARG A 61 -7.40 3.97 -13.09
C ARG A 61 -8.65 4.79 -12.77
N GLU A 62 -8.47 5.91 -12.09
CA GLU A 62 -9.58 6.84 -11.83
C GLU A 62 -9.73 7.74 -13.06
N PHE A 63 -10.99 7.94 -13.47
CA PHE A 63 -11.32 8.78 -14.60
C PHE A 63 -11.99 10.05 -14.10
N THR A 64 -11.65 11.15 -14.75
CA THR A 64 -12.18 12.48 -14.44
C THR A 64 -12.60 13.14 -15.75
N THR A 65 -13.47 14.14 -15.67
CA THR A 65 -13.88 14.91 -16.87
C THR A 65 -12.72 15.63 -17.55
N ALA A 66 -11.61 15.86 -16.86
CA ALA A 66 -10.43 16.57 -17.35
C ALA A 66 -9.23 15.66 -17.71
N GLY A 67 -9.35 14.34 -17.51
CA GLY A 67 -8.21 13.46 -17.66
C GLY A 67 -8.34 12.14 -16.93
N THR A 68 -7.22 11.46 -16.78
CA THR A 68 -7.16 10.20 -16.07
C THR A 68 -5.97 10.13 -15.12
N ILE A 69 -6.24 9.56 -13.95
CA ILE A 69 -5.30 9.41 -12.86
C ILE A 69 -4.96 7.93 -12.72
N ALA A 70 -3.66 7.63 -12.65
CA ALA A 70 -3.18 6.28 -12.43
C ALA A 70 -2.03 6.27 -11.42
N PRO A 71 -1.87 5.18 -10.66
CA PRO A 71 -0.69 5.00 -9.82
C PRO A 71 0.58 4.88 -10.68
N ALA A 72 1.65 5.56 -10.29
CA ALA A 72 2.98 5.44 -10.90
C ALA A 72 4.00 4.68 -10.02
N GLY A 73 3.57 4.24 -8.83
CA GLY A 73 4.37 3.37 -7.95
C GLY A 73 4.70 4.04 -6.62
N ILE A 74 5.43 3.31 -5.78
CA ILE A 74 5.87 3.78 -4.46
C ILE A 74 7.36 3.48 -4.36
N ARG A 75 8.14 4.47 -3.92
CA ARG A 75 9.57 4.31 -3.63
C ARG A 75 9.86 4.74 -2.20
N SER A 76 10.80 4.05 -1.55
CA SER A 76 11.34 4.52 -0.27
C SER A 76 12.67 5.21 -0.53
N GLU A 77 12.80 6.44 -0.06
CA GLU A 77 14.04 7.21 -0.08
C GLU A 77 14.30 7.74 1.32
N SER A 78 15.50 7.50 1.87
CA SER A 78 15.91 8.01 3.19
C SER A 78 14.96 7.70 4.36
N HIS A 79 14.29 6.55 4.36
CA HIS A 79 13.24 6.14 5.32
C HIS A 79 11.91 6.90 5.22
N GLU A 80 11.76 7.71 4.17
CA GLU A 80 10.49 8.31 3.79
C GLU A 80 9.88 7.56 2.61
N TRP A 81 8.57 7.62 2.50
CA TRP A 81 7.83 7.07 1.37
C TRP A 81 7.49 8.19 0.40
N ILE A 82 7.86 7.98 -0.86
CA ILE A 82 7.52 8.82 -1.99
C ILE A 82 6.53 8.02 -2.83
N ALA A 83 5.39 8.63 -3.14
CA ALA A 83 4.39 8.02 -4.00
C ALA A 83 4.32 8.75 -5.34
N GLY A 84 4.34 7.96 -6.41
CA GLY A 84 4.20 8.44 -7.77
C GLY A 84 2.74 8.42 -8.23
N LEU A 85 2.29 9.54 -8.77
CA LEU A 85 1.03 9.67 -9.49
C LEU A 85 1.30 9.93 -10.97
N ARG A 86 0.57 9.24 -11.83
CA ARG A 86 0.49 9.52 -13.26
C ARG A 86 -0.80 10.28 -13.54
N TRP A 87 -0.66 11.50 -14.02
CA TRP A 87 -1.74 12.30 -14.58
C TRP A 87 -1.65 12.25 -16.11
N THR A 88 -2.78 12.04 -16.78
CA THR A 88 -2.86 12.17 -18.23
C THR A 88 -4.01 13.10 -18.56
N ASP A 89 -3.69 14.23 -19.16
CA ASP A 89 -4.66 15.26 -19.53
C ASP A 89 -5.50 14.87 -20.76
N LEU A 90 -6.43 15.75 -21.17
CA LEU A 90 -7.25 15.56 -22.38
C LEU A 90 -6.43 15.57 -23.68
N GLU A 91 -5.27 16.21 -23.69
CA GLU A 91 -4.34 16.24 -24.82
C GLU A 91 -3.49 14.96 -24.93
N ARG A 92 -3.68 14.02 -23.98
CA ARG A 92 -2.91 12.77 -23.83
C ARG A 92 -1.44 13.01 -23.46
N THR A 93 -1.15 14.16 -22.85
CA THR A 93 0.16 14.43 -22.24
C THR A 93 0.23 13.76 -20.88
N GLU A 94 1.25 12.94 -20.69
CA GLU A 94 1.50 12.25 -19.41
C GLU A 94 2.43 13.07 -18.52
N HIS A 95 1.98 13.33 -17.29
CA HIS A 95 2.76 13.95 -16.24
C HIS A 95 2.91 12.97 -15.07
N ILE A 96 4.15 12.79 -14.61
CA ILE A 96 4.44 11.98 -13.43
C ILE A 96 4.80 12.94 -12.31
N TYR A 97 4.04 12.88 -11.22
CA TYR A 97 4.25 13.64 -10.01
C TYR A 97 4.70 12.71 -8.90
N GLU A 98 5.74 13.08 -8.18
CA GLU A 98 6.22 12.35 -7.01
C GLU A 98 6.02 13.22 -5.78
N LEU A 99 5.31 12.68 -4.78
CA LEU A 99 4.98 13.41 -3.56
C LEU A 99 5.51 12.66 -2.35
N HIS A 100 6.01 13.42 -1.38
CA HIS A 100 6.30 12.95 -0.03
C HIS A 100 5.00 12.87 0.79
N LEU A 101 4.99 12.01 1.81
CA LEU A 101 3.83 11.84 2.67
C LEU A 101 3.48 13.17 3.39
N GLY A 102 2.25 13.65 3.18
CA GLY A 102 1.76 14.94 3.68
C GLY A 102 2.01 16.12 2.74
N GLU A 103 2.69 15.91 1.62
CA GLU A 103 2.91 16.94 0.60
C GLU A 103 1.63 17.15 -0.23
N SER A 104 1.39 18.42 -0.59
CA SER A 104 0.31 18.84 -1.47
C SER A 104 0.86 19.55 -2.70
N ILE A 105 0.35 19.21 -3.88
CA ILE A 105 0.69 19.88 -5.14
C ILE A 105 -0.56 20.34 -5.86
N GLU A 106 -0.45 21.40 -6.66
CA GLU A 106 -1.50 21.81 -7.59
C GLU A 106 -1.18 21.27 -8.98
N VAL A 107 -2.10 20.48 -9.53
CA VAL A 107 -2.00 19.90 -10.87
C VAL A 107 -2.95 20.67 -11.78
N ALA A 108 -2.40 21.35 -12.77
CA ALA A 108 -3.18 22.15 -13.71
C ALA A 108 -4.26 21.30 -14.41
N GLY A 109 -5.50 21.76 -14.37
CA GLY A 109 -6.65 21.07 -14.98
C GLY A 109 -7.20 19.89 -14.17
N LEU A 110 -6.60 19.55 -13.02
CA LEU A 110 -7.12 18.54 -12.10
C LEU A 110 -7.50 19.18 -10.76
N GLY A 111 -6.63 20.02 -10.21
CA GLY A 111 -6.78 20.66 -8.91
C GLY A 111 -5.70 20.29 -7.91
N ARG A 112 -5.98 20.47 -6.63
CA ARG A 112 -5.00 20.23 -5.56
C ARG A 112 -5.03 18.78 -5.14
N MET A 113 -3.86 18.17 -5.08
CA MET A 113 -3.67 16.80 -4.65
C MET A 113 -2.75 16.73 -3.44
N THR A 114 -3.16 16.02 -2.40
CA THR A 114 -2.38 15.82 -1.17
C THR A 114 -2.15 14.32 -0.93
N LEU A 115 -0.90 13.92 -0.71
CA LEU A 115 -0.58 12.53 -0.35
C LEU A 115 -0.82 12.31 1.15
N VAL A 116 -1.80 11.48 1.51
CA VAL A 116 -2.18 11.26 2.92
C VAL A 116 -1.77 9.91 3.48
N GLY A 117 -1.53 8.92 2.61
CA GLY A 117 -1.20 7.57 3.07
C GLY A 117 -0.45 6.75 2.04
N VAL A 118 0.45 5.90 2.54
CA VAL A 118 1.16 4.90 1.75
C VAL A 118 1.11 3.57 2.47
N LYS A 119 0.62 2.56 1.75
CA LYS A 119 0.59 1.16 2.14
C LYS A 119 1.45 0.35 1.17
N PRO A 120 2.75 0.18 1.49
CA PRO A 120 3.65 -0.57 0.63
C PRO A 120 3.28 -2.06 0.58
N ALA A 121 3.54 -2.70 -0.55
CA ALA A 121 3.39 -4.15 -0.67
C ALA A 121 4.38 -4.87 0.25
N PRO A 122 4.04 -6.05 0.79
CA PRO A 122 4.99 -6.89 1.50
C PRO A 122 6.19 -7.22 0.59
N LEU A 123 7.41 -7.25 1.14
CA LEU A 123 8.61 -7.62 0.37
C LEU A 123 8.56 -9.06 -0.15
N ILE A 124 7.75 -9.90 0.49
CA ILE A 124 7.48 -11.26 0.08
C ILE A 124 5.99 -11.37 -0.17
N ASP A 125 5.64 -11.76 -1.39
CA ASP A 125 4.25 -12.01 -1.76
C ASP A 125 3.59 -12.94 -0.72
N PRO A 126 2.51 -12.51 -0.04
CA PRO A 126 1.79 -13.35 0.91
C PRO A 126 1.23 -14.62 0.24
N ASN A 127 1.01 -14.59 -1.08
CA ASN A 127 0.57 -15.75 -1.87
C ASN A 127 1.70 -16.73 -2.18
N LYS A 128 2.96 -16.43 -1.84
CA LYS A 128 4.08 -17.37 -1.99
C LYS A 128 3.86 -18.69 -1.24
N PHE A 129 3.01 -18.69 -0.21
CA PHE A 129 2.71 -19.87 0.60
C PHE A 129 1.28 -20.41 0.40
N SER A 130 0.53 -19.90 -0.59
CA SER A 130 -0.85 -20.36 -0.87
C SER A 130 -0.89 -21.82 -1.37
N TRP A 131 0.24 -22.38 -1.80
CA TRP A 131 0.37 -23.80 -2.14
C TRP A 131 0.38 -24.73 -0.91
N LEU A 132 0.52 -24.20 0.31
CA LEU A 132 0.41 -24.99 1.54
C LEU A 132 -1.07 -25.27 1.87
N PRO A 133 -1.42 -26.50 2.28
CA PRO A 133 -2.80 -26.85 2.62
C PRO A 133 -3.30 -26.00 3.80
N GLY A 134 -4.42 -25.31 3.62
CA GLY A 134 -5.07 -24.49 4.66
C GLY A 134 -4.65 -23.01 4.69
N ILE A 135 -3.79 -22.56 3.74
CA ILE A 135 -3.45 -21.15 3.58
C ILE A 135 -4.20 -20.60 2.35
N GLU A 136 -5.23 -19.79 2.60
CA GLU A 136 -5.95 -19.11 1.53
C GLU A 136 -5.10 -17.96 0.97
N GLY A 137 -5.04 -17.85 -0.36
CA GLY A 137 -4.40 -16.71 -1.01
C GLY A 137 -5.14 -15.43 -0.62
N LYS A 138 -4.39 -14.37 -0.29
CA LYS A 138 -4.98 -13.05 -0.08
C LYS A 138 -4.98 -12.28 -1.39
N ASP A 139 -6.19 -11.93 -1.84
CA ASP A 139 -6.40 -10.86 -2.80
C ASP A 139 -6.10 -9.53 -2.09
N GLY A 140 -5.11 -8.77 -2.58
CA GLY A 140 -4.74 -7.47 -2.00
C GLY A 140 -3.31 -7.35 -1.45
N GLY A 141 -2.37 -8.17 -1.91
CA GLY A 141 -0.94 -7.99 -1.63
C GLY A 141 -0.26 -6.83 -2.37
N GLY A 142 -1.03 -6.03 -3.13
CA GLY A 142 -0.53 -4.88 -3.87
C GLY A 142 -0.23 -3.68 -2.97
N SER A 143 0.57 -2.77 -3.48
CA SER A 143 0.78 -1.49 -2.80
C SER A 143 -0.46 -0.61 -2.94
N ALA A 144 -0.73 0.28 -1.98
CA ALA A 144 -1.79 1.26 -2.08
C ALA A 144 -1.27 2.63 -1.70
N ILE A 145 -1.73 3.64 -2.43
CA ILE A 145 -1.47 5.04 -2.18
C ILE A 145 -2.82 5.68 -1.89
N TYR A 146 -2.84 6.63 -0.98
CA TYR A 146 -4.04 7.35 -0.60
C TYR A 146 -3.79 8.83 -0.83
N PHE A 147 -4.56 9.41 -1.74
CA PHE A 147 -4.53 10.82 -2.04
C PHE A 147 -5.85 11.46 -1.64
N VAL A 148 -5.78 12.74 -1.31
CA VAL A 148 -6.93 13.63 -1.22
C VAL A 148 -6.86 14.54 -2.45
N LEU A 149 -7.99 14.66 -3.15
CA LEU A 149 -8.12 15.45 -4.37
C LEU A 149 -9.19 16.52 -4.17
N GLU A 150 -8.78 17.78 -4.27
CA GLU A 150 -9.67 18.94 -4.38
C GLU A 150 -9.74 19.32 -5.85
N PHE A 151 -10.82 18.95 -6.52
CA PHE A 151 -10.99 19.22 -7.95
C PHE A 151 -11.11 20.73 -8.24
N GLU A 152 -10.56 21.15 -9.38
CA GLU A 152 -10.88 22.47 -9.93
C GLU A 152 -12.37 22.56 -10.32
N ASP A 153 -12.92 23.78 -10.31
CA ASP A 153 -14.32 24.04 -10.67
C ASP A 153 -14.67 23.45 -12.05
N GLY A 154 -15.63 22.52 -12.07
CA GLY A 154 -16.07 21.82 -13.28
C GLY A 154 -15.40 20.48 -13.55
N VAL A 155 -14.40 20.09 -12.75
CA VAL A 155 -13.79 18.76 -12.79
C VAL A 155 -14.51 17.83 -11.81
N LYS A 156 -14.91 16.64 -12.28
CA LYS A 156 -15.54 15.61 -11.44
C LYS A 156 -14.99 14.25 -11.78
N ALA A 157 -14.95 13.36 -10.79
CA ALA A 157 -14.77 11.94 -11.04
C ALA A 157 -15.92 11.42 -11.92
N CYS A 158 -15.59 10.57 -12.88
CA CYS A 158 -16.56 9.94 -13.78
C CYS A 158 -16.22 8.48 -14.00
N HIS A 159 -17.21 7.69 -14.37
CA HIS A 159 -16.98 6.31 -14.77
C HIS A 159 -16.84 6.22 -16.30
N PRO A 160 -16.02 5.31 -16.85
CA PRO A 160 -15.88 5.15 -18.31
C PRO A 160 -17.19 4.84 -19.06
N GLN A 161 -18.20 4.37 -18.33
CA GLN A 161 -19.53 4.09 -18.86
C GLN A 161 -20.42 5.34 -18.92
N ASP A 162 -20.05 6.41 -18.22
CA ASP A 162 -20.77 7.67 -18.22
C ASP A 162 -20.46 8.45 -19.50
N GLY A 163 -21.48 9.05 -20.10
CA GLY A 163 -21.34 9.81 -21.35
C GLY A 163 -20.45 11.05 -21.25
N ASP A 164 -20.28 11.58 -20.03
CA ASP A 164 -19.49 12.77 -19.73
C ASP A 164 -17.98 12.49 -19.59
N CYS A 165 -17.58 11.20 -19.62
CA CYS A 165 -16.21 10.81 -19.33
C CYS A 165 -15.36 10.74 -20.61
N PRO A 166 -14.15 11.35 -20.64
CA PRO A 166 -13.29 11.32 -21.81
C PRO A 166 -12.90 9.88 -22.18
N ARG A 167 -13.05 9.55 -23.46
CA ARG A 167 -12.65 8.25 -24.02
C ARG A 167 -11.19 8.30 -24.47
N PHE A 168 -10.33 7.69 -23.67
CA PHE A 168 -8.91 7.49 -23.97
C PHE A 168 -8.69 6.27 -24.85
#